data_AF-A0A561BTS6-F1
#
_entry.id   AF-A0A561BTS6-F1
#
_cell.length_a   1.000
_cell.length_b   1.000
_cell.length_c   1.000
_cell.angle_alpha   90.00
_cell.angle_beta   90.00
_cell.angle_gamma   90.00
#
_symmetry.space_group_name_H-M   'P 1'
#
loop_
_entity.id
_entity.type
_entity.pdbx_description
1 polymer ?
#
loop_
_entity_poly.entity_id
_entity_poly.type
_entity_poly.pdbx_seq_one_letter_code
_entity_poly.pdbx_strand_id
1 'polypeptide(L)'
;MFVIPTWISVVGVIVTVLSPFLALGGVVLGGYLTRKSDRELDVWRHREETMRMVRWSVEQILEGTDAGTDAGVVTLRSLMRSELLQPEDYDLVAALTASVAIDRVGADAYADLADADTMIVEGEGADG
;
A
#
# COMPACT_ATOMS: atom_id res chain seq x y z
N MET A 1 -38.70 55.68 20.56
CA MET A 1 -37.28 55.28 20.66
C MET A 1 -37.25 53.80 21.02
N PHE A 2 -36.89 52.92 20.08
CA PHE A 2 -36.79 51.48 20.34
C PHE A 2 -35.48 51.22 21.07
N VAL A 3 -35.55 50.76 22.33
CA VAL A 3 -34.36 50.38 23.11
C VAL A 3 -34.12 48.90 22.85
N ILE A 4 -33.02 48.57 22.17
CA ILE A 4 -32.65 47.18 21.95
C ILE A 4 -32.21 46.60 23.30
N PRO A 5 -32.80 45.48 23.75
CA PRO A 5 -32.38 44.81 24.97
C PRO A 5 -30.89 44.45 24.92
N THR A 6 -30.14 44.87 25.93
CA THR A 6 -28.67 44.74 25.99
C THR A 6 -28.17 43.31 25.84
N TRP A 7 -28.96 42.32 26.29
CA TRP A 7 -28.64 40.91 26.14
C TRP A 7 -28.57 40.45 24.67
N ILE A 8 -29.38 41.03 23.77
CA ILE A 8 -29.37 40.72 22.33
C ILE A 8 -28.04 41.17 21.72
N SER A 9 -27.56 42.35 22.10
CA SER A 9 -26.27 42.87 21.65
C SER A 9 -25.11 42.00 22.12
N VAL A 10 -25.13 41.54 23.38
CA VAL A 10 -24.10 40.66 23.93
C VAL A 10 -24.06 39.32 23.20
N VAL A 11 -25.23 38.68 22.98
CA VAL A 11 -25.32 37.43 22.23
C VAL A 11 -24.86 37.61 20.78
N GLY A 12 -25.26 38.70 20.14
CA GLY A 12 -24.82 39.03 18.78
C GLY A 12 -23.31 39.11 18.68
N VAL A 13 -22.64 39.86 19.56
CA VAL A 13 -21.17 39.98 19.57
C VAL A 13 -20.51 38.62 19.80
N ILE A 14 -21.02 37.83 20.75
CA ILE A 14 -20.51 36.47 21.01
C ILE A 14 -20.61 35.61 19.75
N VAL A 15 -21.77 35.54 19.11
CA VAL A 15 -21.96 34.72 17.89
C VAL A 15 -21.06 35.19 16.76
N THR A 16 -20.92 36.50 16.55
CA THR A 16 -20.09 37.05 15.46
C THR A 16 -18.62 36.74 15.68
N VAL A 17 -18.15 36.77 16.92
CA VAL A 17 -16.77 36.44 17.28
C VAL A 17 -16.54 34.93 17.26
N LEU A 18 -17.48 34.12 17.75
CA LEU A 18 -17.32 32.68 17.93
C LEU A 18 -17.49 31.90 16.62
N SER A 19 -18.31 32.40 15.70
CA SER A 19 -18.56 31.79 14.38
C SER A 19 -17.29 31.52 13.56
N PRO A 20 -16.35 32.47 13.36
CA PRO A 20 -15.12 32.20 12.62
C PRO A 20 -14.21 31.17 13.33
N PHE A 21 -14.19 31.14 14.67
CA PHE A 21 -13.43 30.12 15.39
C PHE A 21 -14.03 28.73 15.24
N LEU A 22 -15.35 28.60 15.29
CA LEU A 22 -16.04 27.34 15.03
C LEU A 22 -15.83 26.89 13.57
N ALA A 23 -15.88 27.82 12.62
CA ALA A 23 -15.62 27.52 11.22
C ALA A 23 -14.17 27.03 11.01
N LEU A 24 -13.18 27.71 11.59
CA LEU A 24 -11.78 27.27 11.58
C LEU A 24 -11.60 25.91 12.25
N GLY A 25 -12.23 25.70 13.41
CA GLY A 25 -12.20 24.42 14.12
C GLY A 25 -12.76 23.29 13.27
N GLY A 26 -13.87 23.53 12.57
CA GLY A 26 -14.47 22.58 11.64
C GLY A 26 -13.54 22.20 10.48
N VAL A 27 -12.85 23.18 9.87
CA VAL A 27 -11.90 22.93 8.77
C VAL A 27 -10.69 22.13 9.25
N VAL A 28 -10.12 22.47 10.41
CA VAL A 28 -8.96 21.77 10.97
C VAL A 28 -9.32 20.32 11.31
N LEU A 29 -10.47 20.10 11.96
CA LEU A 29 -10.93 18.76 12.31
C LEU A 29 -11.24 17.93 11.05
N GLY A 30 -11.89 18.54 10.05
CA GLY A 30 -12.17 17.89 8.77
C GLY A 30 -10.89 17.45 8.07
N GLY A 31 -9.92 18.35 7.92
CA GLY A 31 -8.63 18.03 7.30
C GLY A 31 -7.84 16.97 8.05
N TYR A 32 -7.92 16.95 9.39
CA TYR A 32 -7.29 15.92 10.21
C TYR A 32 -7.93 14.54 9.97
N LEU A 33 -9.26 14.47 9.96
CA LEU A 33 -9.99 13.22 9.70
C LEU A 33 -9.73 12.68 8.29
N THR A 34 -9.69 13.56 7.28
CA THR A 34 -9.36 13.17 5.90
C THR A 34 -7.96 12.56 5.83
N ARG A 35 -6.95 13.22 6.42
CA ARG A 35 -5.58 12.68 6.44
C ARG A 35 -5.47 11.34 7.15
N LYS A 36 -6.24 11.13 8.22
CA LYS A 36 -6.29 9.83 8.91
C LYS A 36 -6.94 8.78 8.01
N SER A 37 -8.06 9.11 7.36
CA SER A 37 -8.75 8.23 6.43
C SER A 37 -7.88 7.86 5.24
N ASP A 38 -7.14 8.80 4.67
CA ASP A 38 -6.24 8.56 3.54
C ASP A 38 -5.15 7.56 3.92
N ARG A 39 -4.59 7.66 5.12
CA ARG A 39 -3.59 6.69 5.63
C ARG A 39 -4.17 5.29 5.80
N GLU A 40 -5.39 5.17 6.31
CA GLU A 40 -6.05 3.87 6.45
C GLU A 40 -6.37 3.25 5.08
N LEU A 41 -6.74 4.08 4.11
CA LEU A 41 -7.05 3.67 2.75
C LEU A 41 -5.79 3.26 1.97
N ASP A 42 -4.67 3.96 2.17
CA ASP A 42 -3.37 3.56 1.61
C ASP A 42 -2.95 2.19 2.13
N VAL A 43 -3.03 1.95 3.44
CA VAL A 43 -2.72 0.61 4.02
C VAL A 43 -3.62 -0.44 3.39
N TRP A 44 -4.93 -0.20 3.28
CA TRP A 44 -5.83 -1.16 2.68
C TRP A 44 -5.50 -1.44 1.20
N ARG A 45 -5.18 -0.41 0.42
CA ARG A 45 -4.77 -0.54 -0.99
C ARG A 45 -3.49 -1.35 -1.15
N HIS A 46 -2.46 -1.06 -0.36
CA HIS A 46 -1.18 -1.78 -0.42
C HIS A 46 -1.36 -3.27 -0.15
N ARG A 47 -2.26 -3.61 0.80
CA ARG A 47 -2.60 -5.00 1.11
C ARG A 47 -3.28 -5.71 -0.05
N GLU A 48 -4.24 -5.04 -0.70
CA GLU A 48 -4.96 -5.64 -1.82
C GLU A 48 -4.09 -5.79 -3.07
N GLU A 49 -3.20 -4.82 -3.33
CA GLU A 49 -2.21 -4.92 -4.41
C GLU A 49 -1.22 -6.06 -4.15
N THR A 50 -0.76 -6.23 -2.91
CA THR A 50 0.10 -7.35 -2.51
C THR A 50 -0.60 -8.69 -2.73
N MET A 51 -1.83 -8.86 -2.24
CA MET A 51 -2.59 -10.11 -2.42
C MET A 51 -2.91 -10.41 -3.88
N ARG A 52 -3.16 -9.37 -4.70
CA ARG A 52 -3.35 -9.52 -6.14
C ARG A 52 -2.08 -10.02 -6.83
N MET A 53 -0.91 -9.47 -6.50
CA MET A 53 0.37 -9.90 -7.06
C MET A 53 0.75 -11.31 -6.59
N VAL A 54 0.53 -11.64 -5.32
CA VAL A 54 0.73 -12.99 -4.79
C VAL A 54 -0.16 -13.98 -5.54
N ARG A 55 -1.46 -13.69 -5.70
CA ARG A 55 -2.38 -14.55 -6.44
C ARG A 55 -1.93 -14.75 -7.88
N TRP A 56 -1.61 -13.66 -8.59
CA TRP A 56 -1.13 -13.73 -9.97
C TRP A 56 0.15 -14.59 -10.06
N SER A 57 1.10 -14.39 -9.13
CA SER A 57 2.35 -15.17 -9.12
C SER A 57 2.08 -16.66 -8.94
N VAL A 58 1.20 -17.03 -8.01
CA VAL A 58 0.78 -18.41 -7.78
C VAL A 58 0.08 -18.98 -9.02
N GLU A 59 -0.78 -18.21 -9.68
CA GLU A 59 -1.46 -18.62 -10.92
C GLU A 59 -0.44 -18.93 -12.02
N GLN A 60 0.58 -18.09 -12.20
CA GLN A 60 1.65 -18.33 -13.18
C GLN A 60 2.47 -19.60 -12.87
N ILE A 61 2.75 -19.86 -11.60
CA ILE A 61 3.45 -21.08 -11.15
C ILE A 61 2.60 -22.33 -11.38
N LEU A 62 1.29 -22.24 -11.16
CA LEU A 62 0.37 -23.34 -11.33
C LEU A 62 0.07 -23.64 -12.81
N GLU A 63 0.13 -22.64 -13.68
CA GLU A 63 0.01 -22.80 -15.13
C GLU A 63 1.13 -23.69 -15.71
N GLY A 64 2.27 -23.79 -15.02
CA GLY A 64 3.26 -24.85 -15.23
C GLY A 64 4.08 -24.71 -16.51
N THR A 65 4.10 -23.54 -17.13
CA THR A 65 5.08 -23.19 -18.15
C THR A 65 6.40 -22.81 -17.49
N ASP A 66 7.54 -23.15 -18.09
CA ASP A 66 8.87 -22.82 -17.53
C ASP A 66 9.00 -21.29 -17.30
N ALA A 67 8.67 -20.51 -18.33
CA ALA A 67 8.70 -19.04 -18.25
C ALA A 67 7.70 -18.44 -17.24
N GLY A 68 6.50 -19.01 -17.11
CA GLY A 68 5.50 -18.55 -16.15
C GLY A 68 5.89 -18.89 -14.70
N THR A 69 6.50 -20.06 -14.48
CA THR A 69 7.00 -20.48 -13.18
C THR A 69 8.12 -19.55 -12.71
N ASP A 70 9.08 -19.26 -13.57
CA ASP A 70 10.18 -18.33 -13.27
C ASP A 70 9.66 -16.92 -12.98
N ALA A 71 8.74 -16.42 -13.81
CA ALA A 71 8.13 -15.10 -13.62
C ALA A 71 7.36 -14.99 -12.28
N GLY A 72 6.63 -16.04 -11.89
CA GLY A 72 5.92 -16.10 -10.61
C GLY A 72 6.86 -16.16 -9.41
N VAL A 73 7.94 -16.94 -9.47
CA VAL A 73 8.96 -17.02 -8.41
C VAL A 73 9.69 -15.69 -8.23
N VAL A 74 10.11 -15.06 -9.33
CA VAL A 74 10.76 -13.74 -9.29
C VAL A 74 9.84 -12.68 -8.69
N THR A 75 8.55 -12.72 -9.00
CA THR A 75 7.56 -11.77 -8.48
C THR A 75 7.31 -11.97 -6.98
N LEU A 76 7.21 -13.21 -6.50
CA LEU A 76 7.13 -13.48 -5.05
C LEU A 76 8.38 -12.99 -4.31
N ARG A 77 9.56 -13.19 -4.90
CA ARG A 77 10.83 -12.74 -4.31
C ARG A 77 10.97 -11.22 -4.30
N SER A 78 10.54 -10.54 -5.36
CA SER A 78 10.59 -9.08 -5.43
C SER A 78 9.59 -8.46 -4.44
N LEU A 79 8.43 -9.08 -4.20
CA LEU A 79 7.49 -8.68 -3.16
C LEU A 79 8.12 -8.67 -1.76
N MET A 80 8.93 -9.68 -1.40
CA MET A 80 9.61 -9.71 -0.09
C MET A 80 10.61 -8.55 0.12
N ARG A 81 11.09 -7.92 -0.95
CA ARG A 81 12.01 -6.77 -0.92
C ARG A 81 11.30 -5.43 -1.15
N SER A 82 9.99 -5.45 -1.40
CA SER A 82 9.21 -4.28 -1.78
C SER A 82 8.61 -3.56 -0.56
N GLU A 83 8.59 -2.24 -0.61
CA GLU A 83 7.90 -1.39 0.39
C GLU A 83 6.37 -1.61 0.42
N LEU A 84 5.83 -2.32 -0.58
CA LEU A 84 4.41 -2.68 -0.63
C LEU A 84 4.02 -3.72 0.44
N LEU A 85 5.00 -4.50 0.91
CA LEU A 85 4.73 -5.61 1.80
C LEU A 85 4.54 -5.12 3.24
N GLN A 86 3.35 -5.36 3.77
CA GLN A 86 3.04 -5.06 5.16
C GLN A 86 3.70 -6.09 6.09
N PRO A 87 4.19 -5.66 7.28
CA PRO A 87 4.88 -6.56 8.20
C PRO A 87 4.00 -7.74 8.65
N GLU A 88 2.68 -7.58 8.66
CA GLU A 88 1.74 -8.64 9.02
C GLU A 88 1.65 -9.76 7.96
N ASP A 89 1.86 -9.43 6.69
CA ASP A 89 1.73 -10.38 5.57
C ASP A 89 3.10 -10.98 5.17
N TYR A 90 4.20 -10.57 5.82
CA TYR A 90 5.57 -11.02 5.52
C TYR A 90 5.75 -12.53 5.69
N ASP A 91 5.32 -13.09 6.81
CA ASP A 91 5.50 -14.51 7.12
C ASP A 91 4.74 -15.41 6.13
N LEU A 92 3.58 -14.94 5.66
CA LEU A 92 2.78 -15.64 4.66
C LEU A 92 3.51 -15.69 3.31
N VAL A 93 3.98 -14.54 2.82
CA VAL A 93 4.68 -14.46 1.52
C VAL A 93 6.03 -15.16 1.58
N ALA A 94 6.73 -15.09 2.71
CA ALA A 94 7.97 -15.84 2.93
C ALA A 94 7.75 -17.36 2.91
N ALA A 95 6.71 -17.85 3.58
CA ALA A 95 6.37 -19.27 3.57
C ALA A 95 5.93 -19.76 2.17
N LEU A 96 5.18 -18.94 1.42
CA LEU A 96 4.80 -19.22 0.02
C LEU A 96 6.01 -19.24 -0.92
N THR A 97 6.91 -18.28 -0.78
CA THR A 97 8.14 -18.22 -1.59
C THR A 97 9.02 -19.43 -1.31
N ALA A 98 9.18 -19.80 -0.03
CA ALA A 98 9.95 -20.96 0.37
C ALA A 98 9.34 -22.27 -0.14
N SER A 99 8.02 -22.45 -0.05
CA SER A 99 7.35 -23.68 -0.50
C SER A 99 7.42 -23.86 -2.02
N VAL A 100 7.20 -22.79 -2.79
CA VAL A 100 7.30 -22.84 -4.26
C VAL A 100 8.73 -23.09 -4.71
N ALA A 101 9.71 -22.42 -4.10
CA ALA A 101 11.11 -22.62 -4.38
C ALA A 101 11.56 -24.07 -4.14
N ILE A 102 11.15 -24.65 -3.02
CA ILE A 102 11.52 -26.01 -2.65
C ILE A 102 10.84 -27.05 -3.57
N ASP A 103 9.57 -26.84 -3.94
CA ASP A 103 8.79 -27.81 -4.71
C ASP A 103 9.15 -27.83 -6.21
N ARG A 104 9.46 -26.68 -6.83
CA ARG A 104 9.60 -26.58 -8.29
C ARG A 104 11.02 -26.37 -8.79
N VAL A 105 11.87 -25.69 -8.02
CA VAL A 105 13.25 -25.37 -8.44
C VAL A 105 14.23 -26.45 -7.97
N GLY A 106 13.88 -27.23 -6.94
CA GLY A 106 14.82 -28.11 -6.26
C GLY A 106 15.80 -27.28 -5.42
N ALA A 107 16.23 -27.85 -4.28
CA ALA A 107 17.05 -27.13 -3.31
C ALA A 107 18.35 -26.54 -3.90
N ASP A 108 18.87 -27.15 -4.97
CA ASP A 108 20.13 -26.77 -5.61
C ASP A 108 20.00 -25.53 -6.52
N ALA A 109 18.95 -25.41 -7.35
CA ALA A 109 18.77 -24.22 -8.19
C ALA A 109 18.20 -23.01 -7.42
N TYR A 110 17.61 -23.22 -6.23
CA TYR A 110 17.30 -22.11 -5.32
C TYR A 110 18.58 -21.47 -4.75
N ALA A 111 19.64 -22.27 -4.52
CA ALA A 111 20.95 -21.76 -4.13
C ALA A 111 21.59 -20.96 -5.28
N ASP A 112 21.53 -21.47 -6.52
CA ASP A 112 22.06 -20.77 -7.70
C ASP A 112 21.29 -19.46 -8.01
N LEU A 113 19.97 -19.44 -7.86
CA LEU A 113 19.17 -18.22 -7.99
C LEU A 113 19.33 -17.28 -6.79
N ALA A 114 19.76 -17.77 -5.62
CA ALA A 114 20.10 -16.92 -4.48
C ALA A 114 21.45 -16.21 -4.65
N ASP A 115 22.38 -16.82 -5.37
CA ASP A 115 23.66 -16.24 -5.75
C ASP A 115 23.62 -15.43 -7.07
N ALA A 116 22.63 -15.68 -7.94
CA ALA A 116 22.36 -14.87 -9.14
C ALA A 116 21.73 -13.50 -8.79
N ASP A 117 22.40 -12.75 -7.92
CA ASP A 117 22.17 -11.33 -7.74
C ASP A 117 22.55 -10.63 -9.06
N THR A 118 21.62 -9.85 -9.60
CA THR A 118 21.89 -8.82 -10.63
C THR A 118 22.15 -9.31 -12.07
N MET A 119 21.10 -9.78 -12.74
CA MET A 119 20.90 -9.35 -14.13
C MET A 119 19.43 -8.97 -14.29
N ILE A 120 19.09 -7.76 -13.82
CA ILE A 120 17.99 -7.03 -14.42
C ILE A 120 18.40 -6.89 -15.88
N VAL A 121 17.68 -7.56 -16.78
CA VAL A 121 17.76 -7.27 -18.22
C VAL A 121 17.24 -5.85 -18.37
N GLU A 122 18.16 -4.89 -18.26
CA GLU A 122 17.97 -3.55 -18.80
C GLU A 122 17.66 -3.78 -20.26
N GLY A 123 16.39 -3.57 -20.63
CA GLY A 123 15.90 -3.82 -21.97
C GLY A 123 16.82 -3.13 -22.95
N GLU A 124 17.56 -3.94 -23.71
CA GLU A 124 18.35 -3.47 -24.82
C GLU A 124 17.37 -2.84 -25.80
N GLY A 125 17.29 -1.51 -25.73
CA GLY A 125 16.61 -0.69 -26.70
C GLY A 125 17.35 -0.83 -28.02
N ALA A 126 16.95 -1.84 -28.81
CA ALA A 126 17.23 -1.90 -30.24
C ALA A 126 16.21 -0.99 -30.94
N ASP A 127 16.62 0.25 -31.23
CA ASP A 127 17.04 0.74 -32.56
C ASP A 127 15.85 1.41 -33.28
N GLY A 128 15.95 2.60 -33.88
CA GLY A 128 17.13 3.20 -34.51
C GLY A 128 17.03 3.01 -36.01
#